data_AF-A0A8U0U6U6-F1
#
_entry.id   AF-A0A8U0U6U6-F1
#
_cell.length_a   1.000
_cell.length_b   1.000
_cell.length_c   1.000
_cell.angle_alpha   90.00
_cell.angle_beta   90.00
_cell.angle_gamma   90.00
#
_symmetry.space_group_name_H-M   'P 1'
#
loop_
_entity.id
_entity.type
_entity.pdbx_description
1 polymer ?
#
loop_
_entity_poly.entity_id
_entity_poly.type
_entity_poly.pdbx_seq_one_letter_code
_entity_poly.pdbx_strand_id
1 'polypeptide(L)'
;MQDLIATVDHIKFDLEIAVEQQLGAQPLPFPGMDKSGAAVCEFFMRAACLKGGMCPFRHISGEKTVVCKHWLRGLCKKGDQCEFLHEYDMTKMPECYFYSKFGECSNKECPFLHIDPESKIKDCPWYDRGFCKHGPDCRHRHTRRVICMNYLVGFCPEGRSCKFMQ
;
A
#
# COMPACT_ATOMS: atom_id res chain seq x y z
N MET A 1 -16.48 27.47 13.81
CA MET A 1 -16.94 28.80 14.30
C MET A 1 -15.74 29.71 14.56
N GLN A 2 -14.71 29.24 15.26
CA GLN A 2 -13.49 30.01 15.48
C GLN A 2 -12.75 30.35 14.17
N ASP A 3 -12.72 29.43 13.19
CA ASP A 3 -12.10 29.70 11.88
C ASP A 3 -12.79 30.83 11.09
N LEU A 4 -14.07 31.13 11.36
CA LEU A 4 -14.79 32.24 10.71
C LEU A 4 -14.62 33.57 11.45
N ILE A 5 -14.38 33.52 12.77
CA ILE A 5 -14.28 34.70 13.63
C ILE A 5 -12.84 35.17 13.76
N ALA A 6 -11.90 34.23 13.82
CA ALA A 6 -10.48 34.43 14.06
C ALA A 6 -9.64 33.54 13.12
N THR A 7 -9.91 33.63 11.82
CA THR A 7 -9.08 33.00 10.78
C THR A 7 -7.66 33.55 10.86
N VAL A 8 -6.67 32.67 10.93
CA VAL A 8 -5.25 33.02 10.91
C VAL A 8 -4.57 32.73 9.57
N ASP A 9 -5.31 32.30 8.55
CA ASP A 9 -4.78 31.85 7.25
C ASP A 9 -3.99 32.94 6.49
N HIS A 10 -4.25 34.21 6.78
CA HIS A 10 -3.56 35.36 6.19
C HIS A 10 -2.28 35.74 6.94
N ILE A 11 -2.03 35.15 8.10
CA ILE A 11 -0.88 35.42 8.95
C ILE A 11 0.17 34.33 8.68
N LYS A 12 1.37 34.73 8.30
CA LYS A 12 2.53 33.82 8.31
C LYS A 12 3.18 33.84 9.68
N PHE A 13 3.25 32.69 10.32
CA PHE A 13 3.91 32.57 11.60
C PHE A 13 5.42 32.38 11.41
N ASP A 14 6.22 32.92 12.34
CA ASP A 14 7.67 32.66 12.37
C ASP A 14 7.97 31.15 12.44
N LEU A 15 7.09 30.37 13.09
CA LEU A 15 7.18 28.92 13.14
C LEU A 15 7.10 28.28 11.76
N GLU A 16 6.16 28.70 10.91
CA GLU A 16 6.01 28.17 9.55
C GLU A 16 7.27 28.43 8.73
N ILE A 17 7.76 29.67 8.78
CA ILE A 17 9.00 30.08 8.10
C ILE A 17 10.18 29.24 8.60
N ALA A 18 10.31 29.05 9.92
CA ALA A 18 11.40 28.29 10.51
C ALA A 18 11.36 26.80 10.16
N VAL A 19 10.17 26.19 10.09
CA VAL A 19 9.98 24.79 9.71
C VAL A 19 10.28 24.59 8.22
N GLU A 20 9.72 25.41 7.33
CA GLU A 20 9.94 25.34 5.88
C GLU A 20 11.42 25.53 5.53
N GLN A 21 12.10 26.48 6.18
CA GLN A 21 13.52 26.75 5.95
C GLN A 21 14.45 25.86 6.78
N GLN A 22 13.91 24.97 7.63
CA GLN A 22 14.67 24.11 8.54
C GLN A 22 15.71 24.87 9.38
N LEU A 23 15.34 26.07 9.85
CA LEU A 23 16.22 26.93 10.65
C LEU A 23 16.56 26.26 11.98
N GLY A 24 17.82 26.40 12.41
CA GLY A 24 18.29 25.84 13.68
C GLY A 24 18.49 24.31 13.70
N ALA A 25 18.18 23.59 12.63
CA ALA A 25 18.37 22.15 12.56
C ALA A 25 19.86 21.78 12.43
N GLN A 26 20.50 21.36 13.52
CA GLN A 26 21.87 20.87 13.51
C GLN A 26 21.99 19.47 12.89
N PRO A 27 23.14 19.10 12.30
CA PRO A 27 23.40 17.72 11.89
C PRO A 27 23.27 16.74 13.06
N LEU A 28 22.93 15.49 12.75
CA LEU A 28 22.89 14.44 13.75
C LEU A 28 24.28 14.18 14.34
N PRO A 29 24.38 13.88 15.64
CA PRO A 29 25.67 13.66 16.30
C PRO A 29 26.35 12.34 15.87
N PHE A 30 25.56 11.34 15.44
CA PHE A 30 26.06 10.04 15.04
C PHE A 30 25.49 9.61 13.67
N PRO A 31 26.31 8.99 12.81
CA PRO A 31 25.83 8.38 11.57
C PRO A 31 24.88 7.21 11.83
N GLY A 32 23.88 7.03 10.95
CA GLY A 32 22.99 5.86 10.98
C GLY A 32 21.90 5.89 12.05
N MET A 33 21.69 7.02 12.74
CA MET A 33 20.54 7.19 13.62
C MET A 33 19.22 7.07 12.84
N ASP A 34 18.23 6.47 13.49
CA ASP A 34 16.89 6.39 12.92
C ASP A 34 16.23 7.78 12.94
N LYS A 35 15.46 8.07 11.88
CA LYS A 35 14.76 9.35 11.69
C LYS A 35 13.27 9.12 11.48
N SER A 36 12.72 8.06 12.08
CA SER A 36 11.39 7.54 11.76
C SER A 36 10.25 8.49 12.19
N GLY A 37 10.50 9.36 13.17
CA GLY A 37 9.59 10.41 13.61
C GLY A 37 9.94 11.82 13.13
N ALA A 38 10.98 11.97 12.29
CA ALA A 38 11.39 13.26 11.76
C ALA A 38 10.58 13.64 10.51
N ALA A 39 10.39 14.95 10.30
CA ALA A 39 9.78 15.46 9.08
C ALA A 39 10.60 15.06 7.85
N VAL A 40 9.92 15.03 6.69
CA VAL A 40 10.56 14.76 5.40
C VAL A 40 11.40 15.98 5.00
N CYS A 41 12.64 15.75 4.58
CA CYS A 41 13.50 16.84 4.16
C CYS A 41 13.05 17.39 2.79
N GLU A 42 12.43 18.57 2.77
CA GLU A 42 12.07 19.24 1.51
C GLU A 42 13.28 19.56 0.63
N PHE A 43 14.40 19.97 1.23
CA PHE A 43 15.63 20.21 0.49
C PHE A 43 16.16 18.95 -0.19
N PHE A 44 15.98 17.77 0.41
CA PHE A 44 16.38 16.51 -0.24
C PHE A 44 15.48 16.19 -1.43
N MET A 45 14.17 16.40 -1.31
CA MET A 45 13.21 16.24 -2.41
C MET A 45 13.53 17.15 -3.61
N ARG A 46 14.11 18.34 -3.35
CA ARG A 46 14.58 19.28 -4.38
C ARG A 46 16.06 19.11 -4.76
N ALA A 47 16.72 18.05 -4.30
CA ALA A 47 18.15 17.79 -4.52
C ALA A 47 19.13 18.90 -4.03
N ALA A 48 18.74 19.68 -3.03
CA ALA A 48 19.50 20.78 -2.44
C ALA A 48 20.02 20.53 -1.01
N CYS A 49 19.76 19.34 -0.42
CA CYS A 49 20.18 19.03 0.94
C CYS A 49 21.71 18.81 1.04
N LEU A 50 22.39 19.69 1.77
CA LEU A 50 23.85 19.63 1.99
C LEU A 50 24.26 18.72 3.16
N LYS A 51 23.32 18.32 4.03
CA LYS A 51 23.60 17.56 5.26
C LYS A 51 23.79 16.05 5.03
N GLY A 52 23.47 15.57 3.82
CA GLY A 52 23.65 14.17 3.43
C GLY A 52 23.02 13.18 4.41
N GLY A 53 23.71 12.08 4.71
CA GLY A 53 23.22 11.05 5.64
C GLY A 53 23.08 11.50 7.11
N MET A 54 23.69 12.62 7.49
CA MET A 54 23.61 13.21 8.83
C MET A 54 22.51 14.28 8.94
N CYS A 55 21.69 14.44 7.89
CA CYS A 55 20.50 15.29 7.97
C CYS A 55 19.58 14.80 9.10
N PRO A 56 19.10 15.66 10.01
CA PRO A 56 18.17 15.28 11.07
C PRO A 56 16.76 14.94 10.53
N PHE A 57 16.47 15.33 9.29
CA PHE A 57 15.21 15.05 8.61
C PHE A 57 15.30 13.79 7.77
N ARG A 58 14.14 13.17 7.53
CA ARG A 58 14.04 11.92 6.79
C ARG A 58 14.26 12.14 5.29
N HIS A 59 15.14 11.34 4.70
CA HIS A 59 15.33 11.28 3.24
C HIS A 59 14.53 10.11 2.66
N ILE A 60 13.67 10.41 1.69
CA ILE A 60 12.87 9.40 0.99
C ILE A 60 13.51 9.15 -0.37
N SER A 61 14.07 7.97 -0.55
CA SER A 61 14.67 7.56 -1.82
C SER A 61 13.95 6.34 -2.36
N GLY A 62 13.54 6.41 -3.64
CA GLY A 62 12.90 5.32 -4.37
C GLY A 62 11.43 5.07 -3.98
N GLU A 63 10.76 4.31 -4.84
CA GLU A 63 9.39 3.83 -4.59
C GLU A 63 9.43 2.54 -3.78
N LYS A 64 8.84 2.57 -2.58
CA LYS A 64 8.76 1.40 -1.68
C LYS A 64 7.33 0.88 -1.70
N THR A 65 7.16 -0.41 -1.93
CA THR A 65 5.85 -1.00 -2.24
C THR A 65 5.15 -1.62 -1.05
N VAL A 66 5.91 -2.14 -0.07
CA VAL A 66 5.37 -2.87 1.08
C VAL A 66 5.85 -2.24 2.37
N VAL A 67 4.96 -2.11 3.35
CA VAL A 67 5.29 -1.51 4.64
C VAL A 67 6.21 -2.39 5.48
N CYS A 68 7.15 -1.73 6.15
CA CYS A 68 8.11 -2.36 7.03
C CYS A 68 7.44 -2.86 8.32
N LYS A 69 7.37 -4.18 8.49
CA LYS A 69 6.87 -4.81 9.72
C LYS A 69 7.62 -4.39 10.99
N HIS A 70 8.90 -4.01 10.89
CA HIS A 70 9.70 -3.59 12.04
C HIS A 70 9.46 -2.12 12.42
N TRP A 71 9.18 -1.27 11.42
CA TRP A 71 8.84 0.14 11.64
C TRP A 71 7.48 0.28 12.35
N LEU A 72 6.50 -0.57 12.00
CA LEU A 72 5.21 -0.61 12.69
C LEU A 72 5.33 -0.86 14.21
N ARG A 73 6.46 -1.42 14.67
CA ARG A 73 6.76 -1.69 16.08
C ARG A 73 7.78 -0.70 16.67
N GLY A 74 8.27 0.27 15.90
CA GLY A 74 9.33 1.19 16.32
C GLY A 74 10.72 0.54 16.44
N LEU A 75 10.96 -0.60 15.78
CA LEU A 75 12.20 -1.39 15.92
C LEU A 75 13.07 -1.39 14.65
N CYS A 76 12.78 -0.51 13.68
CA CYS A 76 13.54 -0.49 12.43
C CYS A 76 14.90 0.21 12.62
N LYS A 77 15.99 -0.57 12.50
CA LYS A 77 17.37 -0.04 12.57
C LYS A 77 17.90 0.52 11.26
N LYS A 78 17.26 0.20 10.13
CA LYS A 78 17.71 0.64 8.79
C LYS A 78 17.35 2.11 8.49
N GLY A 79 16.46 2.73 9.28
CA GLY A 79 16.03 4.11 9.09
C GLY A 79 15.62 4.40 7.63
N ASP A 80 16.15 5.47 7.06
CA ASP A 80 15.89 5.89 5.66
C ASP A 80 16.33 4.86 4.61
N GLN A 81 17.37 4.08 4.93
CA GLN A 81 17.95 3.06 4.06
C GLN A 81 17.15 1.74 4.08
N CYS A 82 16.03 1.70 4.80
CA CYS A 82 15.13 0.55 4.78
C CYS A 82 14.54 0.36 3.37
N GLU A 83 14.57 -0.86 2.85
CA GLU A 83 13.98 -1.22 1.56
C GLU A 83 12.44 -1.22 1.60
N PHE A 84 11.87 -1.22 2.80
CA PHE A 84 10.43 -1.24 3.03
C PHE A 84 9.90 0.16 3.36
N LEU A 85 8.61 0.37 3.08
CA LEU A 85 7.91 1.63 3.31
C LEU A 85 7.74 1.91 4.81
N HIS A 86 8.04 3.12 5.24
CA HIS A 86 7.80 3.63 6.60
C HIS A 86 6.62 4.60 6.56
N GLU A 87 5.47 4.08 6.14
CA GLU A 87 4.21 4.79 6.02
C GLU A 87 3.09 3.86 6.47
N TYR A 88 2.07 4.41 7.12
CA TYR A 88 0.95 3.63 7.60
C TYR A 88 -0.12 3.53 6.50
N ASP A 89 0.07 2.58 5.59
CA ASP A 89 -0.86 2.29 4.49
C ASP A 89 -1.34 0.84 4.56
N MET A 90 -2.59 0.64 5.02
CA MET A 90 -3.21 -0.68 5.17
C MET A 90 -3.26 -1.48 3.86
N THR A 91 -3.28 -0.81 2.70
CA THR A 91 -3.35 -1.49 1.39
C THR A 91 -2.02 -2.10 0.97
N LYS A 92 -0.91 -1.56 1.51
CA LYS A 92 0.46 -2.01 1.25
C LYS A 92 1.04 -2.85 2.38
N MET A 93 0.18 -3.39 3.25
CA MET A 93 0.60 -4.30 4.31
C MET A 93 1.15 -5.60 3.73
N PRO A 94 2.18 -6.20 4.36
CA PRO A 94 2.62 -7.52 3.95
C PRO A 94 1.53 -8.56 4.20
N GLU A 95 1.57 -9.65 3.44
CA GLU A 95 0.64 -10.79 3.59
C GLU A 95 0.78 -11.42 4.98
N CYS A 96 -0.35 -11.82 5.57
CA CYS A 96 -0.36 -12.56 6.83
C CYS A 96 0.18 -13.98 6.60
N TYR A 97 1.31 -14.27 7.24
CA TYR A 97 1.94 -15.59 7.14
C TYR A 97 1.02 -16.72 7.61
N PHE A 98 0.30 -16.53 8.73
CA PHE A 98 -0.57 -17.56 9.30
C PHE A 98 -1.76 -17.87 8.40
N TYR A 99 -2.43 -16.82 7.91
CA TYR A 99 -3.56 -16.98 6.99
C TYR A 99 -3.12 -17.63 5.67
N SER A 100 -2.02 -17.14 5.07
CA SER A 100 -1.51 -17.67 3.80
C SER A 100 -1.10 -19.15 3.89
N LYS A 101 -0.53 -19.58 5.02
CA LYS A 101 -0.03 -20.95 5.19
C LYS A 101 -1.06 -21.94 5.74
N PHE A 102 -1.89 -21.52 6.68
CA PHE A 102 -2.80 -22.39 7.42
C PHE A 102 -4.28 -22.15 7.10
N GLY A 103 -4.61 -21.10 6.34
CA GLY A 103 -5.99 -20.71 6.03
C GLY A 103 -6.73 -20.04 7.19
N GLU A 104 -6.10 -19.89 8.35
CA GLU A 104 -6.70 -19.32 9.54
C GLU A 104 -5.70 -18.41 10.27
N CYS A 105 -6.18 -17.27 10.77
CA CYS A 105 -5.43 -16.39 11.64
C CYS A 105 -6.14 -16.28 12.99
N SER A 106 -5.41 -16.53 14.07
CA SER A 106 -5.93 -16.44 15.44
C SER A 106 -6.30 -15.00 15.86
N ASN A 107 -5.65 -14.00 15.25
CA ASN A 107 -5.87 -12.59 15.55
C ASN A 107 -7.05 -12.03 14.76
N LYS A 108 -8.11 -11.61 15.46
CA LYS A 108 -9.29 -10.96 14.84
C LYS A 108 -8.97 -9.61 14.21
N GLU A 109 -8.10 -8.84 14.85
CA GLU A 109 -7.62 -7.52 14.38
C GLU A 109 -6.22 -7.65 13.78
N CYS A 110 -6.06 -8.57 12.81
CA CYS A 110 -4.78 -8.75 12.14
C CYS A 110 -4.53 -7.57 11.16
N PRO A 111 -3.47 -6.77 11.32
CA PRO A 111 -3.16 -5.68 10.39
C PRO A 111 -2.57 -6.17 9.06
N PHE A 112 -2.23 -7.46 8.95
CA PHE A 112 -1.62 -8.03 7.74
C PHE A 112 -2.70 -8.50 6.76
N LEU A 113 -2.39 -8.47 5.46
CA LEU A 113 -3.37 -8.82 4.43
C LEU A 113 -3.71 -10.31 4.47
N HIS A 114 -5.00 -10.63 4.63
CA HIS A 114 -5.54 -11.98 4.47
C HIS A 114 -5.95 -12.17 3.01
N ILE A 115 -5.06 -12.77 2.22
CA ILE A 115 -5.29 -13.06 0.80
C ILE A 115 -5.55 -14.55 0.66
N ASP A 116 -6.70 -14.91 0.10
CA ASP A 116 -7.01 -16.31 -0.19
C ASP A 116 -6.06 -16.85 -1.27
N PRO A 117 -5.35 -17.96 -1.02
CA PRO A 117 -4.43 -18.54 -2.00
C PRO A 117 -5.09 -18.82 -3.35
N GLU A 118 -6.36 -19.21 -3.32
CA GLU A 118 -7.19 -19.46 -4.51
C GLU A 118 -7.35 -18.21 -5.38
N SER A 119 -7.48 -17.03 -4.75
CA SER A 119 -7.63 -15.74 -5.44
C SER A 119 -6.35 -15.34 -6.22
N LYS A 120 -5.18 -15.83 -5.79
CA LYS A 120 -3.87 -15.58 -6.41
C LYS A 120 -3.66 -16.37 -7.69
N ILE A 121 -4.36 -17.49 -7.85
CA ILE A 121 -4.32 -18.28 -9.08
C ILE A 121 -5.04 -17.49 -10.17
N LYS A 122 -4.28 -17.03 -11.18
CA LYS A 122 -4.86 -16.33 -12.33
C LYS A 122 -5.79 -17.25 -13.11
N ASP A 123 -6.86 -16.68 -13.65
CA ASP A 123 -7.75 -17.39 -14.55
C ASP A 123 -7.00 -17.83 -15.82
N CYS A 124 -7.34 -19.02 -16.32
CA CYS A 124 -6.69 -19.59 -17.49
C CYS A 124 -7.15 -18.88 -18.76
N PRO A 125 -6.24 -18.21 -19.51
CA PRO A 125 -6.62 -17.51 -20.74
C PRO A 125 -7.11 -18.43 -21.86
N TRP A 126 -6.81 -19.73 -21.79
CA TRP A 126 -7.24 -20.73 -22.78
C TRP A 126 -8.63 -21.27 -22.46
N TYR A 127 -8.89 -21.59 -21.19
CA TYR A 127 -10.21 -22.01 -20.75
C TYR A 127 -11.24 -20.90 -20.91
N ASP A 128 -10.84 -19.65 -20.65
CA ASP A 128 -11.72 -18.49 -20.83
C ASP A 128 -12.07 -18.26 -22.32
N ARG A 129 -11.23 -18.74 -23.25
CA ARG A 129 -11.52 -18.82 -24.68
C ARG A 129 -12.32 -20.06 -25.10
N GLY A 130 -12.68 -20.91 -24.14
CA GLY A 130 -13.56 -22.07 -24.32
C GLY A 130 -12.90 -23.42 -24.10
N PHE A 131 -11.59 -23.56 -24.35
CA PHE A 131 -10.91 -24.85 -24.20
C PHE A 131 -9.46 -24.72 -23.72
N CYS A 132 -9.14 -25.43 -22.65
CA CYS A 132 -7.77 -25.59 -22.17
C CYS A 132 -7.28 -27.02 -22.42
N LYS A 133 -6.19 -27.17 -23.17
CA LYS A 133 -5.55 -28.47 -23.45
C LYS A 133 -5.10 -29.25 -22.22
N HIS A 134 -4.88 -28.55 -21.10
CA HIS A 134 -4.45 -29.15 -19.84
C HIS A 134 -5.62 -29.67 -19.01
N GLY A 135 -6.87 -29.40 -19.41
CA GLY A 135 -8.04 -29.95 -18.74
C GLY A 135 -8.08 -29.64 -17.24
N PRO A 136 -8.49 -30.58 -16.39
CA PRO A 136 -8.53 -30.44 -14.94
C PRO A 136 -7.16 -30.20 -14.28
N ASP A 137 -6.08 -30.64 -14.93
CA ASP A 137 -4.71 -30.52 -14.41
C ASP A 137 -4.07 -29.16 -14.72
N CYS A 138 -4.85 -28.19 -15.20
CA CYS A 138 -4.33 -26.86 -15.48
C CYS A 138 -3.94 -26.15 -14.19
N ARG A 139 -2.72 -25.59 -14.15
CA ARG A 139 -2.23 -24.74 -13.04
C ARG A 139 -3.04 -23.45 -12.86
N HIS A 140 -3.76 -23.01 -13.89
CA HIS A 140 -4.56 -21.79 -13.86
C HIS A 140 -6.02 -22.11 -13.55
N ARG A 141 -6.70 -21.18 -12.88
CA ARG A 141 -8.09 -21.38 -12.45
C ARG A 141 -9.02 -21.45 -13.67
N HIS A 142 -9.84 -22.49 -13.72
CA HIS A 142 -10.88 -22.66 -14.74
C HIS A 142 -12.22 -22.23 -14.16
N THR A 143 -12.60 -20.98 -14.39
CA THR A 143 -13.89 -20.45 -13.92
C THR A 143 -14.97 -20.80 -14.94
N ARG A 144 -15.88 -21.71 -14.60
CA ARG A 144 -16.98 -22.12 -15.50
C ARG A 144 -17.98 -20.98 -15.63
N ARG A 145 -18.22 -20.53 -16.86
CA ARG A 145 -19.30 -19.58 -17.16
C ARG A 145 -20.63 -20.33 -17.13
N VAL A 146 -21.59 -19.79 -16.38
CA VAL A 146 -22.96 -20.33 -16.29
C VAL A 146 -23.86 -19.40 -17.06
N ILE A 147 -24.36 -19.87 -18.21
CA ILE A 147 -25.30 -19.12 -19.03
C ILE A 147 -26.68 -19.16 -18.36
N CYS A 148 -27.39 -18.02 -18.34
CA CYS A 148 -28.76 -17.98 -17.87
C CYS A 148 -29.65 -18.81 -18.79
N MET A 149 -30.25 -19.87 -18.24
CA MET A 149 -31.14 -20.75 -19.00
C MET A 149 -32.34 -19.97 -19.54
N ASN A 150 -32.93 -19.08 -18.75
CA ASN A 150 -34.06 -18.23 -19.19
C ASN A 150 -33.67 -17.27 -20.31
N TYR A 151 -32.40 -16.82 -20.36
CA TYR A 151 -31.91 -15.98 -21.44
C TYR A 151 -31.74 -16.80 -22.72
N LEU A 152 -31.19 -18.01 -22.59
CA LEU A 152 -31.04 -18.96 -23.69
C LEU A 152 -32.40 -19.33 -24.32
N VAL A 153 -33.44 -19.52 -23.50
CA VAL A 153 -34.81 -19.83 -23.97
C VAL A 153 -35.65 -18.59 -24.31
N GLY A 154 -35.10 -17.37 -24.18
CA GLY A 154 -35.76 -16.13 -24.58
C GLY A 154 -36.77 -15.53 -23.59
N PHE A 155 -36.87 -16.08 -22.37
CA PHE A 155 -37.80 -15.63 -21.32
C PHE A 155 -37.13 -14.83 -20.20
N CYS A 156 -35.85 -14.43 -20.36
CA CYS A 156 -35.16 -13.66 -19.34
C CYS A 156 -35.73 -12.24 -19.25
N PRO A 157 -36.25 -11.81 -18.08
CA PRO A 157 -36.79 -10.46 -17.90
C PRO A 157 -35.72 -9.38 -18.04
N GLU A 158 -34.44 -9.70 -17.80
CA GLU A 158 -33.31 -8.79 -17.97
C GLU A 158 -32.86 -8.70 -19.45
N GLY A 159 -33.36 -9.55 -20.35
CA GLY A 159 -32.99 -9.55 -21.76
C GLY A 159 -31.47 -9.48 -21.98
N ARG A 160 -31.03 -8.61 -22.89
CA ARG A 160 -29.60 -8.42 -23.25
C ARG A 160 -28.75 -7.84 -22.12
N SER A 161 -29.37 -7.28 -21.07
CA SER A 161 -28.67 -6.83 -19.87
C SER A 161 -28.43 -7.93 -18.84
N CYS A 162 -28.76 -9.20 -19.16
CA CYS A 162 -28.56 -10.29 -18.22
C CYS A 162 -27.07 -10.50 -17.90
N LYS A 163 -26.73 -10.48 -16.61
CA LYS A 163 -25.37 -10.69 -16.09
C LYS A 163 -24.75 -12.06 -16.44
N PHE A 164 -25.58 -13.00 -16.90
CA PHE A 164 -25.22 -14.37 -17.26
C PHE A 164 -25.45 -14.65 -18.77
N MET A 165 -25.38 -13.61 -19.60
CA MET A 165 -25.52 -13.72 -21.05
C MET A 165 -24.31 -14.44 -21.72
N GLN A 166 -23.17 -14.58 -21.03
CA GLN A 166 -21.90 -15.04 -21.59
C GLN A 166 -21.12 -15.99 -20.69
#